data_AF-A0A023X708-F1
#
_entry.id   AF-A0A023X708-F1
#
_cell.length_a   1.000
_cell.length_b   1.000
_cell.length_c   1.000
_cell.angle_alpha   90.00
_cell.angle_beta   90.00
_cell.angle_gamma   90.00
#
_symmetry.space_group_name_H-M   'P 1'
#
loop_
_entity.id
_entity.type
_entity.pdbx_description
1 polymer ?
#
loop_
_entity_poly.entity_id
_entity_poly.type
_entity_poly.pdbx_seq_one_letter_code
_entity_poly.pdbx_strand_id
1 'polypeptide(L)'
;MGFGVARGMLLAVDGCVALTAIGGGLALVAGLEGDRFPLEWLEGTPFDSYAVPGWILAVVVGGSAAAAAIATLLNPRIGGPLSVVAGVVMMGWIVGEVLLLRQPSWTWTELLYFVLGALMGALGISLRLSAKKS
;
A
#
# COMPACT_ATOMS: atom_id res chain seq x y z
N MET A 1 16.75 9.02 14.65
CA MET A 1 15.91 10.02 13.95
C MET A 1 15.07 10.77 14.97
N GLY A 2 14.91 12.09 14.85
CA GLY A 2 14.02 12.84 15.75
C GLY A 2 12.56 12.42 15.57
N PHE A 3 11.77 12.43 16.64
CA PHE A 3 10.35 12.02 16.61
C PHE A 3 9.54 12.76 15.54
N GLY A 4 9.75 14.07 15.39
CA GLY A 4 9.08 14.87 14.36
C GLY A 4 9.43 14.46 12.93
N VAL A 5 10.70 14.12 12.67
CA VAL A 5 11.15 13.65 11.35
C VAL A 5 10.55 12.28 11.03
N ALA A 6 10.55 11.35 11.99
CA ALA A 6 9.95 10.03 11.82
C ALA A 6 8.46 10.12 11.49
N ARG A 7 7.73 10.97 12.21
CA ARG A 7 6.32 11.22 11.95
C ARG A 7 6.09 11.82 10.58
N GLY A 8 6.87 12.84 10.19
CA GLY A 8 6.74 13.48 8.87
C GLY A 8 6.99 12.51 7.72
N MET A 9 8.03 11.68 7.81
CA MET A 9 8.32 10.66 6.80
C MET A 9 7.22 9.61 6.73
N LEU A 10 6.72 9.13 7.87
CA LEU A 10 5.64 8.15 7.91
C LEU A 10 4.36 8.69 7.25
N LEU A 11 4.00 9.94 7.54
CA LEU A 11 2.87 10.61 6.90
C LEU A 11 3.03 10.73 5.38
N ALA A 12 4.23 11.08 4.92
CA ALA A 12 4.51 11.21 3.50
C ALA A 12 4.39 9.85 2.79
N VAL A 13 4.95 8.78 3.37
CA VAL A 13 4.91 7.44 2.77
C VAL A 13 3.49 6.87 2.80
N ASP A 14 2.82 6.87 3.96
CA ASP A 14 1.45 6.34 4.09
C ASP A 14 0.48 7.13 3.19
N GLY A 15 0.62 8.45 3.15
CA GLY A 15 -0.21 9.32 2.30
C GLY A 15 0.04 9.09 0.82
N CYS A 16 1.30 8.93 0.40
CA CYS A 16 1.64 8.61 -0.98
C CYS A 16 1.03 7.27 -1.40
N VAL A 17 1.23 6.21 -0.61
CA VAL A 17 0.68 4.88 -0.88
C VAL A 17 -0.86 4.92 -0.91
N ALA A 18 -1.50 5.64 0.01
CA ALA A 18 -2.95 5.80 0.02
C ALA A 18 -3.46 6.43 -1.29
N LEU A 19 -2.87 7.55 -1.71
CA LEU A 19 -3.28 8.26 -2.91
C LEU A 19 -3.07 7.42 -4.17
N THR A 20 -1.90 6.76 -4.30
CA THR A 20 -1.60 5.97 -5.49
C THR A 20 -2.41 4.67 -5.55
N ALA A 21 -2.65 4.00 -4.43
CA ALA A 21 -3.47 2.78 -4.39
C ALA A 21 -4.96 3.07 -4.62
N ILE A 22 -5.49 4.14 -4.04
CA ILE A 22 -6.88 4.57 -4.31
C ILE A 22 -7.02 4.98 -5.78
N GLY A 23 -6.12 5.83 -6.28
CA GLY A 23 -6.14 6.27 -7.67
C GLY A 23 -6.00 5.11 -8.66
N GLY A 24 -5.01 4.24 -8.46
CA GLY A 24 -4.77 3.07 -9.30
C GLY A 24 -5.92 2.06 -9.23
N GLY A 25 -6.45 1.80 -8.04
CA GLY A 25 -7.59 0.90 -7.85
C GLY A 25 -8.86 1.41 -8.54
N LEU A 26 -9.17 2.70 -8.43
CA LEU A 26 -10.30 3.31 -9.13
C LEU A 26 -10.09 3.34 -10.65
N ALA A 27 -8.86 3.57 -11.13
CA ALA A 27 -8.54 3.51 -12.56
C ALA A 27 -8.72 2.09 -13.13
N LEU A 28 -8.34 1.06 -12.38
CA LEU A 28 -8.59 -0.35 -12.74
C LEU A 28 -10.08 -0.66 -12.79
N VAL A 29 -10.86 -0.22 -11.79
CA VAL A 29 -12.32 -0.42 -11.76
C VAL A 29 -13.00 0.29 -12.93
N ALA A 30 -12.54 1.50 -13.29
CA ALA A 30 -13.07 2.27 -14.39
C ALA A 30 -12.61 1.76 -15.78
N GLY A 31 -11.72 0.75 -15.84
CA GLY A 31 -11.19 0.21 -17.09
C GLY A 31 -10.25 1.16 -17.84
N LEU A 32 -9.71 2.17 -17.16
CA LEU A 32 -8.83 3.18 -17.77
C LEU A 32 -7.42 2.66 -18.06
N GLU A 33 -7.05 1.52 -17.50
CA GLU A 33 -5.70 0.93 -17.60
C GLU A 33 -5.66 -0.30 -18.53
N GLY A 34 -6.67 -0.49 -19.40
CA GLY A 34 -6.77 -1.67 -20.28
C GLY A 34 -5.58 -1.84 -21.23
N ASP A 35 -4.94 -0.74 -21.66
CA ASP A 35 -3.74 -0.79 -22.50
C ASP A 35 -2.47 -1.18 -21.73
N ARG A 36 -2.47 -0.97 -20.40
CA ARG A 36 -1.32 -1.23 -19.53
C ARG A 36 -1.40 -2.60 -18.87
N PHE A 37 -2.60 -3.08 -18.58
CA PHE A 37 -2.86 -4.36 -17.93
C PHE A 37 -3.76 -5.23 -18.83
N PRO A 38 -3.17 -6.06 -19.71
CA PRO A 38 -3.92 -6.97 -20.57
C PRO A 38 -4.73 -7.99 -19.75
N LEU A 39 -5.94 -8.35 -20.22
CA LEU A 39 -6.80 -9.32 -19.52
C LEU A 39 -6.19 -10.73 -19.52
N GLU A 40 -5.31 -11.01 -20.46
CA GLU A 40 -4.55 -12.26 -20.58
C GLU A 40 -3.75 -12.58 -19.31
N TRP A 41 -3.37 -11.56 -18.52
CA TRP A 41 -2.68 -11.79 -17.23
C TRP A 41 -3.60 -12.39 -16.16
N LEU A 42 -4.92 -12.29 -16.32
CA LEU A 42 -5.91 -12.90 -15.44
C LEU A 42 -6.23 -14.35 -15.83
N GLU A 43 -5.68 -14.88 -16.93
CA GLU A 43 -5.92 -16.27 -17.32
C GLU A 43 -5.49 -17.27 -16.24
N GLY A 44 -6.43 -18.10 -15.80
CA GLY A 44 -6.21 -19.07 -14.73
C GLY A 44 -6.33 -18.51 -13.32
N THR A 45 -6.66 -17.22 -13.18
CA THR A 45 -7.11 -16.61 -11.92
C THR A 45 -8.63 -16.75 -11.77
N PRO A 46 -9.20 -16.53 -10.56
CA PRO A 46 -10.64 -16.53 -10.38
C PRO A 46 -11.32 -15.23 -10.85
N PHE A 47 -10.61 -14.33 -11.55
CA PHE A 47 -11.10 -13.01 -11.94
C PHE A 47 -11.29 -12.90 -13.46
N ASP A 48 -12.50 -12.50 -13.88
CA ASP A 48 -12.80 -12.20 -15.29
C ASP A 48 -12.49 -10.74 -15.68
N SER A 49 -12.17 -9.89 -14.69
CA SER A 49 -11.80 -8.48 -14.91
C SER A 49 -11.01 -7.92 -13.73
N TYR A 50 -10.35 -6.79 -13.94
CA TYR A 50 -9.62 -6.06 -12.90
C TYR A 50 -10.51 -5.30 -11.89
N ALA A 51 -11.84 -5.36 -12.01
CA ALA A 51 -12.74 -4.63 -11.12
C ALA A 51 -12.62 -5.11 -9.66
N VAL A 52 -12.59 -6.42 -9.42
CA VAL A 52 -12.44 -6.96 -8.05
C VAL A 52 -11.04 -6.65 -7.50
N PRO A 53 -9.93 -6.94 -8.20
CA PRO A 53 -8.60 -6.49 -7.78
C PRO A 53 -8.52 -4.98 -7.51
N GLY A 54 -9.10 -4.15 -8.38
CA GLY A 54 -9.09 -2.69 -8.25
C GLY A 54 -9.81 -2.20 -6.98
N TRP A 55 -10.95 -2.81 -6.62
CA TRP A 55 -11.63 -2.50 -5.36
C TRP A 55 -10.81 -2.91 -4.13
N ILE A 56 -10.14 -4.07 -4.17
CA ILE A 56 -9.26 -4.49 -3.08
C ILE A 56 -8.09 -3.51 -2.94
N LEU A 57 -7.47 -3.12 -4.05
CA LEU A 57 -6.40 -2.13 -4.07
C LEU A 57 -6.86 -0.78 -3.50
N ALA A 58 -8.02 -0.27 -3.92
CA ALA A 58 -8.51 1.02 -3.44
C ALA A 58 -8.92 0.97 -1.95
N VAL A 59 -9.70 -0.04 -1.55
CA VAL A 59 -10.34 -0.08 -0.23
C VAL A 59 -9.43 -0.70 0.83
N VAL A 60 -8.81 -1.84 0.54
CA VAL A 60 -8.01 -2.57 1.53
C VAL A 60 -6.62 -1.96 1.63
N VAL A 61 -5.93 -1.83 0.51
CA VAL A 61 -4.56 -1.29 0.50
C VAL A 61 -4.59 0.23 0.71
N GLY A 62 -5.30 0.94 -0.17
CA GLY A 62 -5.44 2.39 -0.08
C GLY A 62 -6.11 2.86 1.21
N GLY A 63 -7.21 2.21 1.61
CA GLY A 63 -7.92 2.56 2.83
C GLY A 63 -7.12 2.29 4.12
N SER A 64 -6.36 1.19 4.19
CA SER A 64 -5.48 0.93 5.35
C SER A 64 -4.35 1.96 5.45
N ALA A 65 -3.72 2.34 4.33
CA ALA A 65 -2.71 3.39 4.29
C ALA A 65 -3.29 4.77 4.65
N ALA A 66 -4.49 5.10 4.15
CA ALA A 66 -5.19 6.34 4.50
C ALA A 66 -5.52 6.41 5.99
N ALA A 67 -6.03 5.31 6.56
CA ALA A 67 -6.30 5.21 8.00
C ALA A 67 -5.03 5.37 8.84
N ALA A 68 -3.92 4.78 8.42
CA ALA A 68 -2.62 4.94 9.07
C ALA A 68 -2.10 6.38 9.01
N ALA A 69 -2.19 7.04 7.85
CA ALA A 69 -1.81 8.44 7.68
C ALA A 69 -2.65 9.36 8.58
N ILE A 70 -3.98 9.22 8.56
CA ILE A 70 -4.91 9.99 9.41
C ILE A 70 -4.62 9.74 10.88
N ALA A 71 -4.43 8.49 11.29
CA ALA A 71 -4.09 8.16 12.67
C ALA A 71 -2.75 8.76 13.10
N THR A 72 -1.75 8.81 12.22
CA THR A 72 -0.45 9.45 12.50
C THR A 72 -0.57 10.97 12.61
N LEU A 73 -1.51 11.59 11.88
CA LEU A 73 -1.84 13.01 12.03
C LEU A 73 -2.52 13.28 13.37
N LEU A 74 -3.51 12.49 13.75
CA LEU A 74 -4.34 12.74 14.93
C LEU A 74 -3.67 12.27 16.23
N ASN A 75 -3.06 11.08 16.23
CA ASN A 75 -2.42 10.47 17.39
C ASN A 75 -1.25 9.56 16.98
N PRO A 76 0.00 10.06 17.00
CA PRO A 76 1.19 9.31 16.61
C PRO A 76 1.42 7.99 17.38
N ARG A 77 0.86 7.85 18.59
CA ARG A 77 0.97 6.62 19.39
C ARG A 77 0.18 5.46 18.78
N ILE A 78 -0.90 5.78 18.06
CA ILE A 78 -1.76 4.82 17.34
C ILE A 78 -1.34 4.72 15.87
N GLY A 79 -0.89 5.84 15.28
CA GLY A 79 -0.42 5.91 13.89
C GLY A 79 0.67 4.89 13.57
N GLY A 80 1.74 4.83 14.37
CA GLY A 80 2.85 3.89 14.13
C GLY A 80 2.42 2.42 13.98
N PRO A 81 1.69 1.83 14.94
CA PRO A 81 1.14 0.48 14.80
C PRO A 81 0.24 0.29 13.56
N LEU A 82 -0.60 1.26 13.21
CA LEU A 82 -1.45 1.16 12.02
C LEU A 82 -0.64 1.22 10.72
N SER A 83 0.41 2.03 10.65
CA SER A 83 1.33 2.05 9.49
C SER A 83 2.07 0.72 9.32
N VAL A 84 2.37 0.01 10.42
CA VAL A 84 2.93 -1.36 10.34
C VAL A 84 1.93 -2.31 9.70
N VAL A 85 0.66 -2.28 10.13
CA VAL A 85 -0.38 -3.12 9.55
C VAL A 85 -0.58 -2.78 8.07
N ALA A 86 -0.69 -1.50 7.72
CA ALA A 86 -0.83 -1.04 6.34
C ALA A 86 0.37 -1.45 5.46
N GLY A 87 1.60 -1.38 6.00
CA GLY A 87 2.80 -1.87 5.30
C GLY A 87 2.76 -3.37 5.01
N VAL A 88 2.30 -4.19 5.97
CA VAL A 88 2.11 -5.63 5.77
C VAL A 88 1.02 -5.91 4.73
N VAL A 89 -0.09 -5.16 4.77
CA VAL A 89 -1.16 -5.26 3.76
C VAL A 89 -0.62 -4.93 2.37
N MET A 90 0.17 -3.86 2.23
CA MET A 90 0.81 -3.47 0.97
C MET A 90 1.74 -4.56 0.43
N MET A 91 2.61 -5.09 1.28
CA MET A 91 3.52 -6.17 0.89
C MET A 91 2.77 -7.44 0.51
N GLY A 92 1.72 -7.79 1.27
CA GLY A 92 0.85 -8.93 0.98
C GLY A 92 0.11 -8.77 -0.34
N TRP A 93 -0.33 -7.56 -0.67
CA TRP A 93 -0.92 -7.25 -1.99
C TRP A 93 0.07 -7.53 -3.12
N ILE A 94 1.30 -7.00 -3.04
CA ILE A 94 2.32 -7.23 -4.08
C ILE A 94 2.65 -8.72 -4.22
N VAL A 95 2.77 -9.46 -3.11
CA VAL A 95 2.99 -10.91 -3.17
C VAL A 95 1.81 -11.62 -3.84
N GLY A 96 0.58 -11.25 -3.50
CA GLY A 96 -0.62 -11.80 -4.14
C GLY A 96 -0.68 -11.51 -5.64
N GLU A 97 -0.36 -10.27 -6.04
CA GLU A 97 -0.31 -9.83 -7.43
C GLU A 97 0.69 -10.67 -8.24
N VAL A 98 1.93 -10.79 -7.76
CA VAL A 98 3.00 -11.59 -8.41
C VAL A 98 2.66 -13.07 -8.51
N LEU A 99 1.94 -13.64 -7.52
CA LEU A 99 1.59 -15.06 -7.50
C LEU A 99 0.35 -15.38 -8.35
N LEU A 100 -0.59 -14.45 -8.45
CA LEU A 100 -1.85 -14.65 -9.18
C LEU A 100 -1.71 -14.28 -10.66
N LEU A 101 -1.09 -13.15 -10.98
CA LEU A 101 -1.03 -12.65 -12.35
C LEU A 101 0.03 -13.39 -13.18
N ARG A 102 -0.34 -13.76 -14.40
CA ARG A 102 0.56 -14.37 -15.39
C ARG A 102 1.30 -13.33 -16.21
N GLN A 103 1.87 -12.33 -15.56
CA GLN A 103 2.64 -11.30 -16.24
C GLN A 103 4.03 -11.84 -16.67
N PRO A 104 4.63 -11.32 -17.77
CA PRO A 104 5.85 -11.88 -18.34
C PRO A 104 7.09 -11.74 -17.45
N SER A 105 7.16 -10.68 -16.65
CA SER A 105 8.28 -10.41 -15.75
C SER A 105 7.85 -9.51 -14.61
N TRP A 106 8.57 -9.59 -13.49
CA TRP A 106 8.38 -8.69 -12.36
C TRP A 106 8.69 -7.25 -12.80
N THR A 107 7.88 -6.32 -12.34
CA THR A 107 8.00 -4.92 -12.69
C THR A 107 8.76 -4.15 -11.61
N TRP A 108 9.43 -3.07 -12.00
CA TRP A 108 10.06 -2.16 -11.04
C TRP A 108 9.02 -1.55 -10.08
N THR A 109 7.77 -1.44 -10.50
CA THR A 109 6.65 -0.91 -9.70
C THR A 109 6.35 -1.80 -8.50
N GLU A 110 6.31 -3.13 -8.68
CA GLU A 110 6.09 -4.08 -7.59
C GLU A 110 7.19 -3.98 -6.53
N LEU A 111 8.45 -3.94 -6.97
CA LEU A 111 9.59 -3.80 -6.07
C LEU A 111 9.52 -2.48 -5.29
N LEU A 112 9.22 -1.36 -5.99
CA LEU A 112 9.08 -0.06 -5.36
C LEU A 112 8.02 -0.10 -4.25
N TYR A 113 6.84 -0.64 -4.54
CA TYR A 113 5.73 -0.66 -3.60
C TYR A 113 5.92 -1.67 -2.46
N PHE A 114 6.60 -2.79 -2.71
CA PHE A 114 7.01 -3.71 -1.66
C PHE A 114 7.98 -3.03 -0.68
N VAL A 115 8.97 -2.27 -1.21
CA VAL A 115 9.92 -1.49 -0.40
C VAL A 115 9.20 -0.38 0.36
N LEU A 116 8.22 0.29 -0.24
CA LEU A 116 7.40 1.28 0.47
C LEU A 116 6.61 0.64 1.62
N GLY A 117 6.02 -0.54 1.43
CA GLY A 117 5.35 -1.28 2.50
C GLY A 117 6.30 -1.64 3.64
N ALA A 118 7.51 -2.11 3.33
CA ALA A 118 8.54 -2.37 4.32
C ALA A 118 8.98 -1.09 5.07
N LEU A 119 9.07 0.04 4.36
CA LEU A 119 9.42 1.34 4.92
C LEU A 119 8.33 1.86 5.87
N MET A 120 7.04 1.70 5.53
CA MET A 120 5.91 2.02 6.43
C MET A 120 6.04 1.25 7.75
N GLY A 121 6.35 -0.05 7.66
CA GLY A 121 6.59 -0.90 8.83
C GLY A 121 7.78 -0.43 9.68
N ALA A 122 8.94 -0.20 9.05
CA ALA A 122 10.15 0.21 9.75
C ALA A 122 9.97 1.58 10.44
N LEU A 123 9.38 2.56 9.75
CA LEU A 123 9.10 3.88 10.29
C LEU A 123 8.02 3.83 11.38
N GLY A 124 6.98 3.02 11.22
CA GLY A 124 5.93 2.81 12.22
C GLY A 124 6.48 2.23 13.53
N ILE A 125 7.37 1.23 13.45
CA ILE A 125 8.09 0.68 14.61
C ILE A 125 8.96 1.76 15.27
N SER A 126 9.75 2.49 14.48
CA SER A 126 10.63 3.55 14.98
C SER A 126 9.86 4.65 15.73
N LEU A 127 8.71 5.08 15.18
CA LEU A 127 7.83 6.05 15.81
C LEU A 127 7.24 5.52 17.12
N ARG A 128 6.82 4.25 17.14
CA ARG A 128 6.28 3.61 18.34
C ARG A 128 7.30 3.50 19.47
N LEU A 129 8.54 3.16 19.15
CA LEU A 129 9.64 3.07 20.13
C LEU A 129 10.00 4.45 20.68
N SER A 130 10.02 5.46 19.83
CA SER A 130 10.29 6.85 20.23
C SER A 130 9.22 7.41 21.16
N ALA A 131 7.95 7.04 20.94
CA ALA A 131 6.83 7.47 21.78
C ALA A 131 6.78 6.83 23.18
N LYS A 132 7.49 5.71 23.41
CA LYS A 132 7.59 5.07 24.74
C LYS A 132 8.67 5.69 25.63
N LYS A 133 9.59 6.45 25.06
CA LYS A 133 10.76 7.01 25.76
C LYS A 133 10.52 8.43 26.30
N SER A 134 9.39 9.04 25.94
CA SER A 134 8.92 10.36 26.40
C SER A 134 7.77 10.20 27.38
#